data_AF-A0A0F5YGQ4-F1
#
_entry.id   AF-A0A0F5YGQ4-F1
#
_cell.length_a   1.000
_cell.length_b   1.000
_cell.length_c   1.000
_cell.angle_alpha   90.00
_cell.angle_beta   90.00
_cell.angle_gamma   90.00
#
_symmetry.space_group_name_H-M   'P 1'
#
loop_
_entity.id
_entity.type
_entity.pdbx_description
1 polymer ?
#
loop_
_entity_poly.entity_id
_entity_poly.type
_entity_poly.pdbx_seq_one_letter_code
_entity_poly.pdbx_strand_id
1 'polypeptide(L)'
;MAVRSIAAPPTPWSKNLAEPKIDSTAYVHSFSNIIGDVRIGANVLVAPGTSIRADEGFPFYIGENSNIQDGVVIHGLEEGRVKGDDGQSYSVWIGKNTSITHMSLIHGPAYVGNNCFIGFRSTVFNARVGDGCIIMMHTLIQDVEIPSGKYVPSGAIITNQQQADRLPDVNDADLKFSTHVIGVNQALKAGYKCSENAACLTGIRNEVSPSASNGGGRDRSYAYASSGSLDASIVAQVNQLLAQGYKIGSEHADKRRFRTSSWRSCTPIDSNNSKDVMAALEACLQEHQGEYVRLLGIDPQAKRRVFEEIIQRPDGIVQKSSNAQVSAPAFRASAPSPASASVASSMSSSLSEQISQLLAQGCKIGLESADKRRFRTSSWNSGPSIESTRVADVVAQVEAFVSEHSGEYVRLIGIDPKAKRRVVEEIIQRPDGPAPSAPQSTIAPTARPVASQPAASVSSSNGGGVNSELITSVRSLLAQGYKIGTEHADKRRFRTGSWHSCAPIESTRDSEVIAALEGCMKEHSGEYVRMIGIDPKAKRRVMEEIIQKPN
;
A
#
# COMPACT_ATOMS: atom_id res chain seq x y z
N MET A 1 2.51 -27.17 -20.93
CA MET A 1 3.93 -26.79 -20.70
C MET A 1 4.31 -27.26 -19.31
N ALA A 2 5.39 -28.03 -19.20
CA ALA A 2 5.75 -28.75 -17.97
C ALA A 2 5.97 -27.80 -16.80
N VAL A 3 5.32 -28.10 -15.67
CA VAL A 3 5.70 -27.59 -14.36
C VAL A 3 7.21 -27.78 -14.20
N ARG A 4 7.97 -26.73 -13.90
CA ARG A 4 9.39 -26.86 -13.53
C ARG A 4 9.46 -27.40 -12.11
N SER A 5 9.21 -28.69 -11.98
CA SER A 5 9.45 -29.48 -10.79
C SER A 5 10.90 -29.94 -10.82
N ILE A 6 11.70 -29.52 -9.83
CA ILE A 6 13.13 -29.82 -9.77
C ILE A 6 13.44 -30.44 -8.41
N ALA A 7 14.28 -31.46 -8.40
CA ALA A 7 14.81 -32.02 -7.16
C ALA A 7 15.56 -30.95 -6.34
N ALA A 8 15.57 -31.08 -5.02
CA ALA A 8 16.48 -30.29 -4.18
C ALA A 8 17.94 -30.55 -4.62
N PRO A 9 18.79 -29.52 -4.70
CA PRO A 9 20.21 -29.71 -5.01
C PRO A 9 20.93 -30.45 -3.87
N PRO A 10 22.04 -31.15 -4.15
CA PRO A 10 22.89 -31.71 -3.11
C PRO A 10 23.62 -30.58 -2.36
N THR A 11 23.53 -30.59 -1.03
CA THR A 11 24.16 -29.63 -0.12
C THR A 11 24.78 -30.36 1.08
N PRO A 12 25.57 -29.69 1.94
CA PRO A 12 26.05 -30.29 3.19
C PRO A 12 24.92 -30.78 4.11
N TRP A 13 23.77 -30.09 4.12
CA TRP A 13 22.61 -30.39 4.97
C TRP A 13 21.57 -31.33 4.33
N SER A 14 21.61 -31.54 3.00
CA SER A 14 20.69 -32.46 2.32
C SER A 14 21.33 -33.16 1.12
N LYS A 15 21.23 -34.50 1.09
CA LYS A 15 21.72 -35.35 -0.01
C LYS A 15 20.64 -36.24 -0.61
N ASN A 16 19.38 -36.05 -0.21
CA ASN A 16 18.28 -36.95 -0.57
C ASN A 16 17.64 -36.64 -1.94
N LEU A 17 18.01 -35.51 -2.56
CA LEU A 17 17.50 -35.06 -3.87
C LEU A 17 15.96 -35.14 -3.97
N ALA A 18 15.26 -34.77 -2.89
CA ALA A 18 13.81 -34.88 -2.83
C ALA A 18 13.12 -34.05 -3.93
N GLU A 19 12.08 -34.62 -4.52
CA GLU A 19 11.25 -33.97 -5.55
C GLU A 19 9.86 -33.60 -5.00
N PRO A 20 9.21 -32.57 -5.58
CA PRO A 20 7.85 -32.21 -5.22
C PRO A 20 6.84 -33.35 -5.39
N LYS A 21 6.00 -33.54 -4.38
CA LYS A 21 4.86 -34.48 -4.40
C LYS A 21 3.58 -33.68 -4.60
N ILE A 22 3.02 -33.72 -5.80
CA ILE A 22 1.87 -32.92 -6.21
C ILE A 22 0.68 -33.83 -6.45
N ASP A 23 -0.44 -33.59 -5.76
CA ASP A 23 -1.66 -34.35 -5.97
C ASP A 23 -2.20 -34.17 -7.40
N SER A 24 -2.69 -35.26 -7.99
CA SER A 24 -3.20 -35.28 -9.38
C SER A 24 -4.38 -34.33 -9.63
N THR A 25 -5.11 -33.94 -8.57
CA THR A 25 -6.25 -33.03 -8.65
C THR A 25 -5.85 -31.55 -8.59
N ALA A 26 -4.64 -31.24 -8.12
CA ALA A 26 -4.11 -29.88 -8.12
C ALA A 26 -3.89 -29.35 -9.55
N TYR A 27 -3.76 -28.03 -9.66
CA TYR A 27 -3.33 -27.35 -10.88
C TYR A 27 -2.12 -26.47 -10.56
N VAL A 28 -1.05 -26.65 -11.31
CA VAL A 28 0.17 -25.85 -11.17
C VAL A 28 0.44 -25.16 -12.50
N HIS A 29 0.40 -23.83 -12.49
CA HIS A 29 0.62 -23.07 -13.71
C HIS A 29 2.05 -23.25 -14.22
N SER A 30 2.21 -23.35 -15.54
CA SER A 30 3.51 -23.61 -16.20
C SER A 30 4.59 -22.55 -15.93
N PHE A 31 4.19 -21.31 -15.65
CA PHE A 31 5.07 -20.22 -15.24
C PHE A 31 5.27 -20.18 -13.72
N SER A 32 5.42 -21.33 -13.06
CA SER A 32 5.76 -21.44 -11.63
C SER A 32 7.00 -22.33 -11.46
N ASN A 33 7.67 -22.20 -10.31
CA ASN A 33 8.87 -22.95 -10.00
C ASN A 33 8.74 -23.65 -8.63
N ILE A 34 8.87 -24.97 -8.60
CA ILE A 34 8.71 -25.78 -7.39
C ILE A 34 9.93 -26.69 -7.23
N ILE A 35 10.65 -26.55 -6.11
CA ILE A 35 11.92 -27.23 -5.86
C ILE A 35 11.89 -27.94 -4.50
N GLY A 36 12.35 -29.18 -4.43
CA GLY A 36 12.63 -29.89 -3.17
C GLY A 36 11.47 -30.69 -2.57
N ASP A 37 11.55 -31.06 -1.28
CA ASP A 37 10.48 -31.79 -0.56
C ASP A 37 9.29 -30.88 -0.25
N VAL A 38 8.48 -30.64 -1.29
CA VAL A 38 7.26 -29.86 -1.26
C VAL A 38 6.08 -30.79 -1.48
N ARG A 39 5.12 -30.80 -0.55
CA ARG A 39 3.93 -31.65 -0.59
C ARG A 39 2.70 -30.79 -0.86
N ILE A 40 2.13 -30.91 -2.06
CA ILE A 40 0.96 -30.15 -2.49
C ILE A 40 -0.26 -31.08 -2.49
N GLY A 41 -1.23 -30.75 -1.63
CA GLY A 41 -2.46 -31.52 -1.45
C GLY A 41 -3.46 -31.40 -2.60
N ALA A 42 -4.57 -32.11 -2.44
CA ALA A 42 -5.64 -32.16 -3.43
C ALA A 42 -6.25 -30.78 -3.71
N ASN A 43 -6.67 -30.56 -4.95
CA ASN A 43 -7.41 -29.36 -5.37
C ASN A 43 -6.69 -28.03 -5.13
N VAL A 44 -5.37 -28.04 -4.92
CA VAL A 44 -4.59 -26.81 -4.77
C VAL A 44 -4.44 -26.11 -6.13
N LEU A 45 -4.52 -24.78 -6.12
CA LEU A 45 -4.17 -23.94 -7.27
C LEU A 45 -2.84 -23.24 -7.01
N VAL A 46 -1.85 -23.43 -7.88
CA VAL A 46 -0.60 -22.66 -7.89
C VAL A 46 -0.55 -21.78 -9.14
N ALA A 47 -0.55 -20.47 -8.92
CA ALA A 47 -0.67 -19.44 -9.95
C ALA A 47 0.70 -19.06 -10.59
N PRO A 48 0.70 -18.26 -11.68
CA PRO A 48 1.91 -17.79 -12.35
C PRO A 48 2.87 -16.99 -11.46
N GLY A 49 4.16 -17.03 -11.76
CA GLY A 49 5.22 -16.28 -11.07
C GLY A 49 5.58 -16.80 -9.68
N THR A 50 4.91 -17.84 -9.18
CA THR A 50 5.14 -18.42 -7.86
C THR A 50 6.47 -19.17 -7.78
N SER A 51 7.20 -19.01 -6.68
CA SER A 51 8.42 -19.76 -6.36
C SER A 51 8.30 -20.44 -5.00
N ILE A 52 8.23 -21.78 -5.01
CA ILE A 52 8.19 -22.63 -3.81
C ILE A 52 9.49 -23.43 -3.76
N ARG A 53 10.35 -23.17 -2.80
CA ARG A 53 11.72 -23.71 -2.81
C ARG A 53 12.11 -24.27 -1.43
N ALA A 54 12.11 -25.60 -1.32
CA ALA A 54 12.46 -26.36 -0.12
C ALA A 54 13.86 -26.99 -0.28
N ASP A 55 14.87 -26.16 -0.51
CA ASP A 55 16.27 -26.56 -0.71
C ASP A 55 17.17 -26.31 0.52
N GLU A 56 16.72 -25.45 1.44
CA GLU A 56 17.39 -25.12 2.69
C GLU A 56 16.57 -25.66 3.87
N GLY A 57 15.52 -24.96 4.29
CA GLY A 57 14.49 -25.50 5.16
C GLY A 57 13.55 -26.45 4.41
N PHE A 58 13.32 -27.65 4.94
CA PHE A 58 12.40 -28.64 4.40
C PHE A 58 11.86 -29.56 5.52
N PRO A 59 10.75 -30.30 5.31
CA PRO A 59 9.83 -30.25 4.17
C PRO A 59 8.83 -29.09 4.25
N PHE A 60 8.15 -28.80 3.13
CA PHE A 60 7.00 -27.90 3.07
C PHE A 60 5.70 -28.68 2.82
N TYR A 61 4.60 -28.25 3.45
CA TYR A 61 3.27 -28.82 3.24
C TYR A 61 2.25 -27.73 2.87
N ILE A 62 1.43 -28.01 1.85
CA ILE A 62 0.31 -27.17 1.40
C ILE A 62 -0.95 -28.03 1.38
N GLY A 63 -1.88 -27.74 2.29
CA GLY A 63 -3.12 -28.48 2.49
C GLY A 63 -4.11 -28.37 1.33
N GLU A 64 -5.08 -29.28 1.33
CA GLU A 64 -6.09 -29.37 0.27
C GLU A 64 -6.94 -28.12 0.12
N ASN A 65 -7.42 -27.88 -1.11
CA ASN A 65 -8.25 -26.75 -1.52
C ASN A 65 -7.63 -25.35 -1.33
N SER A 66 -6.39 -25.27 -0.86
CA SER A 66 -5.65 -24.02 -0.70
C SER A 66 -5.24 -23.42 -2.05
N ASN A 67 -4.96 -22.13 -2.09
CA ASN A 67 -4.49 -21.44 -3.29
C ASN A 67 -3.24 -20.62 -3.00
N ILE A 68 -2.27 -20.73 -3.91
CA ILE A 68 -0.99 -20.02 -3.90
C ILE A 68 -0.99 -19.10 -5.12
N GLN A 69 -1.26 -17.83 -4.90
CA GLN A 69 -1.54 -16.87 -5.96
C GLN A 69 -0.26 -16.24 -6.54
N ASP A 70 -0.44 -15.36 -7.51
CA ASP A 70 0.63 -14.89 -8.38
C ASP A 70 1.81 -14.28 -7.62
N GLY A 71 3.02 -14.70 -7.98
CA GLY A 71 4.25 -14.15 -7.42
C GLY A 71 4.49 -14.46 -5.95
N VAL A 72 3.73 -15.39 -5.34
CA VAL A 72 4.00 -15.84 -3.97
C VAL A 72 5.36 -16.51 -3.88
N VAL A 73 6.08 -16.24 -2.80
CA VAL A 73 7.34 -16.89 -2.47
C VAL A 73 7.17 -17.71 -1.19
N ILE A 74 7.61 -18.97 -1.24
CA ILE A 74 7.67 -19.85 -0.09
C ILE A 74 9.10 -20.39 0.02
N HIS A 75 9.75 -20.09 1.15
CA HIS A 75 11.11 -20.51 1.46
C HIS A 75 11.22 -20.80 2.97
N GLY A 76 12.39 -21.21 3.46
CA GLY A 76 12.56 -21.53 4.86
C GLY A 76 14.02 -21.65 5.24
N LEU A 77 14.33 -21.23 6.47
CA LEU A 77 15.68 -21.34 7.05
C LEU A 77 16.06 -22.82 7.26
N GLU A 78 17.36 -23.09 7.19
CA GLU A 78 17.94 -24.44 7.43
C GLU A 78 17.49 -25.01 8.77
N GLU A 79 17.54 -24.18 9.82
CA GLU A 79 17.13 -24.50 11.18
C GLU A 79 15.75 -23.93 11.53
N GLY A 80 15.13 -24.51 12.56
CA GLY A 80 13.77 -24.14 12.98
C GLY A 80 12.71 -24.95 12.25
N ARG A 81 11.79 -25.55 12.99
CA ARG A 81 10.68 -26.34 12.46
C ARG A 81 9.41 -26.05 13.23
N VAL A 82 8.27 -26.18 12.56
CA VAL A 82 6.94 -26.19 13.16
C VAL A 82 6.40 -27.62 13.15
N LYS A 83 5.50 -27.92 14.10
CA LYS A 83 4.76 -29.17 14.09
C LYS A 83 3.49 -29.02 13.25
N GLY A 84 3.37 -29.85 12.22
CA GLY A 84 2.17 -29.96 11.40
C GLY A 84 1.04 -30.66 12.14
N ASP A 85 -0.17 -30.61 11.60
CA ASP A 85 -1.35 -31.24 12.21
C ASP A 85 -1.28 -32.77 12.15
N ASP A 86 -0.45 -33.32 11.25
CA ASP A 86 -0.10 -34.74 11.18
C ASP A 86 0.95 -35.16 12.23
N GLY A 87 1.38 -34.23 13.08
CA GLY A 87 2.37 -34.43 14.12
C GLY A 87 3.83 -34.45 13.64
N GLN A 88 4.09 -34.28 12.34
CA GLN A 88 5.44 -34.27 11.76
C GLN A 88 6.06 -32.87 11.80
N SER A 89 7.38 -32.80 11.63
CA SER A 89 8.14 -31.53 11.60
C SER A 89 8.23 -30.98 10.18
N TYR A 90 7.92 -29.69 10.02
CA TYR A 90 7.95 -28.96 8.76
C TYR A 90 8.73 -27.65 8.89
N SER A 91 9.37 -27.19 7.83
CA SER A 91 9.86 -25.81 7.77
C SER A 91 8.72 -24.85 7.46
N VAL A 92 7.80 -25.23 6.57
CA VAL A 92 6.56 -24.48 6.30
C VAL A 92 5.37 -25.43 6.31
N TRP A 93 4.36 -25.09 7.10
CA TRP A 93 3.05 -25.74 7.09
C TRP A 93 1.98 -24.74 6.69
N ILE A 94 1.24 -25.02 5.62
CA ILE A 94 0.03 -24.30 5.21
C ILE A 94 -1.12 -25.28 5.26
N GLY A 95 -2.14 -24.97 6.08
CA GLY A 95 -3.32 -25.79 6.29
C GLY A 95 -4.25 -25.84 5.07
N LYS A 96 -5.41 -26.45 5.29
CA LYS A 96 -6.47 -26.66 4.30
C LYS A 96 -7.29 -25.40 4.11
N ASN A 97 -7.86 -25.25 2.92
CA ASN A 97 -8.77 -24.15 2.60
C ASN A 97 -8.13 -22.77 2.88
N THR A 98 -6.82 -22.62 2.66
CA THR A 98 -6.09 -21.40 2.99
C THR A 98 -5.67 -20.66 1.73
N SER A 99 -5.88 -19.35 1.72
CA SER A 99 -5.53 -18.48 0.59
C SER A 99 -4.23 -17.73 0.88
N ILE A 100 -3.16 -18.07 0.17
CA ILE A 100 -1.90 -17.32 0.16
C ILE A 100 -1.93 -16.42 -1.07
N THR A 101 -2.23 -15.15 -0.86
CA THR A 101 -2.62 -14.26 -1.96
C THR A 101 -1.44 -13.53 -2.62
N HIS A 102 -1.72 -12.78 -3.68
CA HIS A 102 -0.71 -12.22 -4.59
C HIS A 102 0.48 -11.56 -3.87
N MET A 103 1.68 -11.97 -4.27
CA MET A 103 2.97 -11.44 -3.81
C MET A 103 3.25 -11.59 -2.31
N SER A 104 2.52 -12.45 -1.60
CA SER A 104 2.81 -12.76 -0.20
C SER A 104 4.08 -13.61 -0.05
N LEU A 105 4.72 -13.49 1.11
CA LEU A 105 5.91 -14.24 1.49
C LEU A 105 5.60 -15.10 2.71
N ILE A 106 5.75 -16.42 2.57
CA ILE A 106 5.71 -17.36 3.69
C ILE A 106 7.13 -17.91 3.89
N HIS A 107 7.74 -17.62 5.02
CA HIS A 107 9.13 -17.98 5.28
C HIS A 107 9.26 -18.84 6.55
N GLY A 108 9.74 -20.07 6.40
CA GLY A 108 9.95 -21.02 7.49
C GLY A 108 10.99 -20.53 8.53
N PRO A 109 10.84 -20.91 9.82
CA PRO A 109 9.79 -21.77 10.37
C PRO A 109 8.43 -21.08 10.46
N ALA A 110 7.42 -21.59 9.76
CA ALA A 110 6.12 -20.95 9.68
C ALA A 110 4.98 -21.97 9.66
N TYR A 111 3.95 -21.70 10.46
CA TYR A 111 2.70 -22.46 10.45
C TYR A 111 1.56 -21.50 10.12
N VAL A 112 0.78 -21.81 9.09
CA VAL A 112 -0.48 -21.13 8.76
C VAL A 112 -1.58 -22.15 8.84
N GLY A 113 -2.55 -21.92 9.71
CA GLY A 113 -3.66 -22.83 9.97
C GLY A 113 -4.64 -23.00 8.82
N ASN A 114 -5.72 -23.72 9.11
CA ASN A 114 -6.81 -24.00 8.20
C ASN A 114 -7.72 -22.77 8.04
N ASN A 115 -8.34 -22.61 6.87
CA ASN A 115 -9.32 -21.55 6.58
C ASN A 115 -8.77 -20.12 6.73
N CYS A 116 -7.46 -19.95 6.55
CA CYS A 116 -6.80 -18.66 6.70
C CYS A 116 -6.80 -17.86 5.38
N PHE A 117 -6.78 -16.54 5.50
CA PHE A 117 -6.52 -15.63 4.40
C PHE A 117 -5.26 -14.82 4.68
N ILE A 118 -4.23 -14.96 3.83
CA ILE A 118 -3.00 -14.16 3.88
C ILE A 118 -3.02 -13.16 2.75
N GLY A 119 -3.37 -11.91 3.06
CA GLY A 119 -3.61 -10.81 2.13
C GLY A 119 -2.39 -10.34 1.34
N PHE A 120 -2.63 -9.49 0.34
CA PHE A 120 -1.63 -9.16 -0.67
C PHE A 120 -0.36 -8.57 -0.08
N ARG A 121 0.80 -9.00 -0.59
CA ARG A 121 2.13 -8.53 -0.16
C ARG A 121 2.35 -8.64 1.35
N SER A 122 1.68 -9.58 2.02
CA SER A 122 1.88 -9.82 3.44
C SER A 122 2.97 -10.86 3.67
N THR A 123 3.68 -10.74 4.79
CA THR A 123 4.79 -11.61 5.17
C THR A 123 4.49 -12.33 6.46
N VAL A 124 4.72 -13.65 6.48
CA VAL A 124 4.70 -14.49 7.68
C VAL A 124 6.08 -15.14 7.80
N PHE A 125 6.82 -14.84 8.86
CA PHE A 125 8.18 -15.35 9.08
C PHE A 125 8.42 -15.69 10.56
N ASN A 126 9.00 -16.85 10.85
CA ASN A 126 9.24 -17.30 12.22
C ASN A 126 8.00 -17.17 13.13
N ALA A 127 6.84 -17.59 12.61
CA ALA A 127 5.56 -17.29 13.21
C ALA A 127 4.53 -18.42 13.03
N ARG A 128 3.55 -18.46 13.94
CA ARG A 128 2.38 -19.33 13.86
C ARG A 128 1.12 -18.49 13.69
N VAL A 129 0.34 -18.75 12.66
CA VAL A 129 -0.98 -18.15 12.43
C VAL A 129 -2.03 -19.22 12.64
N GLY A 130 -2.86 -19.07 13.67
CA GLY A 130 -3.93 -20.01 14.02
C GLY A 130 -5.03 -20.11 12.96
N ASP A 131 -5.91 -21.10 13.12
CA ASP A 131 -6.99 -21.38 12.17
C ASP A 131 -7.97 -20.21 12.03
N GLY A 132 -8.51 -20.01 10.83
CA GLY A 132 -9.55 -19.02 10.56
C GLY A 132 -9.09 -17.57 10.68
N CYS A 133 -7.78 -17.30 10.69
CA CYS A 133 -7.27 -15.94 10.74
C CYS A 133 -7.43 -15.22 9.39
N ILE A 134 -7.72 -13.93 9.46
CA ILE A 134 -7.84 -13.05 8.31
C ILE A 134 -6.77 -11.98 8.41
N ILE A 135 -5.70 -12.18 7.65
CA ILE A 135 -4.56 -11.28 7.59
C ILE A 135 -4.73 -10.41 6.36
N MET A 136 -4.91 -9.11 6.55
CA MET A 136 -5.13 -8.20 5.44
C MET A 136 -3.83 -7.80 4.74
N MET A 137 -3.93 -6.88 3.78
CA MET A 137 -2.83 -6.54 2.87
C MET A 137 -1.66 -5.83 3.57
N HIS A 138 -0.45 -6.04 3.07
CA HIS A 138 0.78 -5.36 3.47
C HIS A 138 1.12 -5.54 4.96
N THR A 139 0.79 -6.68 5.55
CA THR A 139 1.13 -6.95 6.96
C THR A 139 2.47 -7.65 7.08
N LEU A 140 3.18 -7.39 8.17
CA LEU A 140 4.31 -8.20 8.62
C LEU A 140 3.93 -8.92 9.90
N ILE A 141 4.02 -10.25 9.91
CA ILE A 141 3.86 -11.10 11.10
C ILE A 141 5.19 -11.82 11.30
N GLN A 142 5.85 -11.51 12.40
CA GLN A 142 7.18 -12.03 12.68
C GLN A 142 7.37 -12.35 14.17
N ASP A 143 8.02 -13.48 14.48
CA ASP A 143 8.42 -13.82 15.86
C ASP A 143 7.25 -13.89 16.86
N VAL A 144 6.06 -14.29 16.39
CA VAL A 144 4.82 -14.32 17.19
C VAL A 144 3.93 -15.52 16.86
N GLU A 145 3.02 -15.84 17.78
CA GLU A 145 1.87 -16.70 17.54
C GLU A 145 0.58 -15.87 17.51
N ILE A 146 -0.08 -15.82 16.35
CA ILE A 146 -1.42 -15.24 16.20
C ILE A 146 -2.45 -16.31 16.61
N PRO A 147 -3.28 -16.06 17.64
CA PRO A 147 -4.35 -16.98 18.02
C PRO A 147 -5.34 -17.25 16.88
N SER A 148 -6.05 -18.38 16.92
CA SER A 148 -7.10 -18.69 15.95
C SER A 148 -8.21 -17.64 15.92
N GLY A 149 -8.79 -17.41 14.74
CA GLY A 149 -9.93 -16.51 14.54
C GLY A 149 -9.60 -15.03 14.71
N LYS A 150 -8.34 -14.63 14.54
CA LYS A 150 -7.92 -13.22 14.65
C LYS A 150 -7.88 -12.51 13.31
N TYR A 151 -8.27 -11.24 13.32
CA TYR A 151 -8.20 -10.34 12.20
C TYR A 151 -7.01 -9.38 12.36
N VAL A 152 -6.15 -9.31 11.35
CA VAL A 152 -5.01 -8.39 11.31
C VAL A 152 -5.26 -7.32 10.24
N PRO A 153 -5.35 -6.03 10.62
CA PRO A 153 -5.66 -4.96 9.66
C PRO A 153 -4.51 -4.69 8.70
N SER A 154 -4.83 -4.10 7.54
CA SER A 154 -3.82 -3.79 6.52
C SER A 154 -2.71 -2.90 7.04
N GLY A 155 -1.47 -3.18 6.63
CA GLY A 155 -0.29 -2.41 7.04
C GLY A 155 0.21 -2.68 8.46
N ALA A 156 -0.44 -3.57 9.21
CA ALA A 156 -0.01 -3.90 10.57
C ALA A 156 1.34 -4.63 10.58
N ILE A 157 2.18 -4.28 11.55
CA ILE A 157 3.45 -4.94 11.83
C ILE A 157 3.34 -5.55 13.22
N ILE A 158 3.26 -6.88 13.28
CA ILE A 158 3.09 -7.67 14.50
C ILE A 158 4.41 -8.42 14.74
N THR A 159 5.20 -7.93 15.70
CA THR A 159 6.56 -8.41 16.00
C THR A 159 6.79 -8.69 17.47
N ASN A 160 5.73 -8.64 18.29
CA ASN A 160 5.77 -9.10 19.68
C ASN A 160 4.42 -9.70 20.08
N GLN A 161 4.46 -10.63 21.02
CA GLN A 161 3.29 -11.43 21.39
C GLN A 161 2.15 -10.58 21.96
N GLN A 162 2.46 -9.48 22.67
CA GLN A 162 1.43 -8.59 23.23
C GLN A 162 0.60 -7.88 22.14
N GLN A 163 1.16 -7.64 20.96
CA GLN A 163 0.39 -7.16 19.80
C GLN A 163 -0.54 -8.25 19.29
N ALA A 164 -0.04 -9.48 19.15
CA ALA A 164 -0.81 -10.63 18.66
C ALA A 164 -2.00 -10.96 19.57
N ASP A 165 -1.79 -10.96 20.88
CA ASP A 165 -2.80 -11.28 21.89
C ASP A 165 -3.96 -10.27 21.93
N ARG A 166 -3.74 -9.04 21.43
CA ARG A 166 -4.71 -7.95 21.43
C ARG A 166 -5.45 -7.76 20.11
N LEU A 167 -5.23 -8.66 19.15
CA LEU A 167 -5.91 -8.58 17.86
C LEU A 167 -7.42 -8.79 18.02
N PRO A 168 -8.23 -8.06 17.22
CA PRO A 168 -9.67 -8.28 17.18
C PRO A 168 -9.99 -9.65 16.59
N ASP A 169 -11.15 -10.20 16.95
CA ASP A 169 -11.66 -11.42 16.34
C ASP A 169 -12.21 -11.13 14.95
N VAL A 170 -12.17 -12.14 14.08
CA VAL A 170 -12.81 -12.12 12.76
C VAL A 170 -14.33 -12.03 12.89
N ASN A 171 -14.98 -11.36 11.95
CA ASN A 171 -16.44 -11.33 11.87
C ASN A 171 -16.96 -12.22 10.72
N ASP A 172 -18.28 -12.44 10.68
CA ASP A 172 -18.93 -13.28 9.67
C ASP A 172 -18.69 -12.81 8.22
N ALA A 173 -18.55 -11.52 7.99
CA ALA A 173 -18.29 -10.99 6.65
C ALA A 173 -16.86 -11.34 6.20
N ASP A 174 -15.88 -11.30 7.11
CA ASP A 174 -14.50 -11.70 6.83
C ASP A 174 -14.40 -13.19 6.48
N LEU A 175 -15.12 -14.04 7.21
CA LEU A 175 -15.18 -15.48 6.96
C LEU A 175 -15.86 -15.79 5.61
N LYS A 176 -16.97 -15.12 5.29
CA LYS A 176 -17.64 -15.25 3.99
C LYS A 176 -16.74 -14.80 2.85
N PHE A 177 -16.01 -13.71 3.04
CA PHE A 177 -15.02 -13.22 2.08
C PHE A 177 -13.94 -14.27 1.81
N SER A 178 -13.30 -14.82 2.85
CA SER A 178 -12.27 -15.87 2.71
C SER A 178 -12.82 -17.11 2.00
N THR A 179 -14.01 -17.58 2.42
CA THR A 179 -14.71 -18.73 1.82
C THR A 179 -14.99 -18.51 0.34
N HIS A 180 -15.41 -17.29 -0.04
CA HIS A 180 -15.67 -16.93 -1.43
C HIS A 180 -14.39 -17.00 -2.27
N VAL A 181 -13.26 -16.50 -1.77
CA VAL A 181 -11.97 -16.56 -2.47
C VAL A 181 -11.55 -18.02 -2.74
N ILE A 182 -11.74 -18.91 -1.78
CA ILE A 182 -11.48 -20.35 -1.96
C ILE A 182 -12.38 -20.91 -3.07
N GLY A 183 -13.69 -20.61 -3.03
CA GLY A 183 -14.65 -21.06 -4.05
C GLY A 183 -14.29 -20.59 -5.47
N VAL A 184 -13.88 -19.32 -5.62
CA VAL A 184 -13.41 -18.78 -6.90
C VAL A 184 -12.17 -19.52 -7.39
N ASN A 185 -11.18 -19.77 -6.53
CA ASN A 185 -9.96 -20.48 -6.91
C ASN A 185 -10.23 -21.96 -7.25
N GLN A 186 -11.21 -22.59 -6.61
CA GLN A 186 -11.67 -23.93 -7.01
C GLN A 186 -12.28 -23.95 -8.41
N ALA A 187 -13.11 -22.96 -8.74
CA ALA A 187 -13.67 -22.81 -10.08
C ALA A 187 -12.59 -22.51 -11.14
N LEU A 188 -11.63 -21.62 -10.83
CA LEU A 188 -10.50 -21.31 -11.71
C LEU A 188 -9.66 -22.55 -11.99
N LYS A 189 -9.27 -23.30 -10.96
CA LYS A 189 -8.55 -24.58 -11.10
C LYS A 189 -9.31 -25.54 -12.01
N ALA A 190 -10.62 -25.72 -11.81
CA ALA A 190 -11.45 -26.57 -12.66
C ALA A 190 -11.44 -26.08 -14.13
N GLY A 191 -11.56 -24.76 -14.34
CA GLY A 191 -11.46 -24.14 -15.66
C GLY A 191 -10.11 -24.36 -16.34
N TYR A 192 -8.99 -24.19 -15.63
CA TYR A 192 -7.66 -24.45 -16.15
C TYR A 192 -7.47 -25.92 -16.54
N LYS A 193 -7.91 -26.86 -15.71
CA LYS A 193 -7.85 -28.29 -16.06
C LYS A 193 -8.75 -28.65 -17.23
N CYS A 194 -9.93 -28.04 -17.31
CA CYS A 194 -10.80 -28.17 -18.48
C CYS A 194 -10.06 -27.67 -19.74
N SER A 195 -9.34 -26.55 -19.65
CA SER A 195 -8.60 -25.97 -20.78
C SER A 195 -7.47 -26.86 -21.32
N GLU A 196 -6.98 -27.81 -20.52
CA GLU A 196 -6.00 -28.81 -20.93
C GLU A 196 -6.65 -30.13 -21.39
N ASN A 197 -7.97 -30.25 -21.23
CA ASN A 197 -8.76 -31.42 -21.63
C ASN A 197 -9.63 -31.10 -22.84
N ALA A 198 -9.24 -31.62 -24.00
CA ALA A 198 -9.95 -31.41 -25.27
C ALA A 198 -11.44 -31.81 -25.21
N ALA A 199 -11.80 -32.89 -24.50
CA ALA A 199 -13.19 -33.34 -24.39
C ALA A 199 -14.04 -32.33 -23.60
N CYS A 200 -13.48 -31.75 -22.53
CA CYS A 200 -14.15 -30.70 -21.76
C CYS A 200 -14.31 -29.41 -22.59
N LEU A 201 -13.25 -28.97 -23.28
CA LEU A 201 -13.27 -27.76 -24.09
C LEU A 201 -14.19 -27.82 -25.31
N THR A 202 -14.34 -28.98 -25.93
CA THR A 202 -15.07 -29.11 -27.20
C THR A 202 -16.54 -28.74 -27.03
N GLY A 203 -17.19 -29.18 -25.95
CA GLY A 203 -18.58 -28.80 -25.65
C GLY A 203 -18.75 -27.30 -25.52
N ILE A 204 -17.88 -26.65 -24.75
CA ILE A 204 -17.93 -25.20 -24.48
C ILE A 204 -17.64 -24.40 -25.77
N ARG A 205 -16.66 -24.81 -26.58
CA ARG A 205 -16.33 -24.12 -27.85
C ARG A 205 -17.48 -24.16 -28.84
N ASN A 206 -18.20 -25.27 -28.91
CA ASN A 206 -19.33 -25.45 -29.81
C ASN A 206 -20.53 -24.57 -29.40
N GLU A 207 -20.75 -24.34 -28.10
CA GLU A 207 -21.80 -23.45 -27.59
C GLU A 207 -21.49 -21.96 -27.83
N VAL A 208 -20.21 -21.57 -27.74
CA VAL A 208 -19.78 -20.18 -27.99
C VAL A 208 -19.74 -19.85 -29.50
N SER A 209 -19.76 -20.85 -30.37
CA SER A 209 -19.81 -20.70 -31.84
C SER A 209 -21.03 -21.40 -32.45
N PRO A 210 -22.27 -20.92 -32.24
CA PRO A 210 -23.41 -21.47 -32.95
C PRO A 210 -23.37 -21.00 -34.42
N SER A 211 -23.13 -21.95 -35.33
CA SER A 211 -23.25 -21.86 -36.79
C SER A 211 -22.27 -20.94 -37.55
N ALA A 212 -21.18 -21.53 -38.05
CA ALA A 212 -20.71 -21.26 -39.41
C ALA A 212 -21.03 -22.50 -40.26
N SER A 213 -22.18 -22.46 -40.93
CA SER A 213 -22.64 -23.51 -41.85
C SER A 213 -21.74 -23.59 -43.09
N ASN A 214 -21.41 -24.82 -43.48
CA ASN A 214 -21.12 -25.30 -44.84
C ASN A 214 -20.38 -24.34 -45.81
N GLY A 215 -19.11 -24.65 -46.05
CA GLY A 215 -18.39 -24.16 -47.23
C GLY A 215 -16.99 -24.74 -47.35
N GLY A 216 -16.86 -25.82 -48.13
CA GLY A 216 -15.67 -26.27 -48.86
C GLY A 216 -14.28 -26.01 -48.27
N GLY A 217 -13.61 -27.07 -47.87
CA GLY A 217 -12.22 -27.03 -47.43
C GLY A 217 -11.26 -26.37 -48.44
N ARG A 218 -10.28 -25.66 -47.89
CA ARG A 218 -8.89 -25.76 -48.34
C ARG A 218 -7.96 -25.42 -47.17
N ASP A 219 -7.18 -26.42 -46.86
CA ASP A 219 -5.97 -26.42 -46.06
C ASP A 219 -5.02 -25.30 -46.53
N ARG A 220 -4.57 -24.44 -45.61
CA ARG A 220 -3.15 -24.10 -45.36
C ARG A 220 -2.89 -22.70 -44.81
N SER A 221 -1.94 -22.74 -43.87
CA SER A 221 -0.91 -21.76 -43.54
C SER A 221 -1.30 -20.59 -42.62
N TYR A 222 -0.79 -20.70 -41.39
CA TYR A 222 -0.50 -19.60 -40.49
C TYR A 222 0.43 -18.61 -41.17
N ALA A 223 -0.14 -17.58 -41.78
CA ALA A 223 0.56 -16.36 -42.16
C ALA A 223 0.42 -15.37 -41.01
N TYR A 224 1.56 -15.01 -40.42
CA TYR A 224 1.69 -13.95 -39.44
C TYR A 224 1.32 -12.62 -40.13
N ALA A 225 0.14 -12.07 -39.83
CA ALA A 225 -0.28 -10.76 -40.31
C ALA A 225 -0.38 -9.78 -39.14
N SER A 226 0.50 -8.78 -39.19
CA SER A 226 0.47 -7.57 -38.38
C SER A 226 -0.65 -6.63 -38.85
N SER A 227 -1.17 -5.85 -37.90
CA SER A 227 -1.90 -4.59 -38.04
C SER A 227 -3.41 -4.62 -38.37
N GLY A 228 -4.19 -3.90 -37.56
CA GLY A 228 -5.32 -3.12 -38.09
C GLY A 228 -6.64 -3.16 -37.33
N SER A 229 -6.92 -4.15 -36.48
CA SER A 229 -8.22 -4.24 -35.79
C SER A 229 -8.07 -3.91 -34.32
N LEU A 230 -8.80 -2.90 -33.83
CA LEU A 230 -9.03 -2.72 -32.40
C LEU A 230 -9.55 -4.03 -31.78
N ASP A 231 -9.01 -4.39 -30.62
CA ASP A 231 -9.43 -5.60 -29.91
C ASP A 231 -10.93 -5.52 -29.58
N ALA A 232 -11.64 -6.65 -29.71
CA ALA A 232 -13.09 -6.72 -29.49
C ALA A 232 -13.51 -6.21 -28.10
N SER A 233 -12.62 -6.26 -27.11
CA SER A 233 -12.90 -5.71 -25.79
C SER A 233 -12.75 -4.20 -25.68
N ILE A 234 -11.84 -3.59 -26.44
CA ILE A 234 -11.74 -2.12 -26.53
C ILE A 234 -13.01 -1.58 -27.20
N VAL A 235 -13.50 -2.28 -28.24
CA VAL A 235 -14.77 -1.97 -28.90
C VAL A 235 -15.93 -1.98 -27.89
N ALA A 236 -16.02 -3.02 -27.06
CA ALA A 236 -17.05 -3.12 -26.03
C ALA A 236 -16.94 -1.99 -24.99
N GLN A 237 -15.72 -1.66 -24.55
CA GLN A 237 -15.45 -0.61 -23.57
C GLN A 237 -15.84 0.78 -24.09
N VAL A 238 -15.50 1.10 -25.34
CA VAL A 238 -15.87 2.36 -26.01
C VAL A 238 -17.39 2.48 -26.13
N ASN A 239 -18.07 1.42 -26.57
CA ASN A 239 -19.53 1.40 -26.65
C ASN A 239 -20.20 1.62 -25.30
N GLN A 240 -19.66 1.04 -24.22
CA GLN A 240 -20.18 1.22 -22.88
C GLN A 240 -20.02 2.67 -22.39
N LEU A 241 -18.87 3.29 -22.61
CA LEU A 241 -18.62 4.68 -22.23
C LEU A 241 -19.51 5.65 -23.01
N LEU A 242 -19.68 5.44 -24.32
CA LEU A 242 -20.59 6.24 -25.16
C LEU A 242 -22.05 6.08 -24.73
N ALA A 243 -22.48 4.85 -24.41
CA ALA A 243 -23.84 4.58 -23.91
C ALA A 243 -24.14 5.27 -22.57
N GLN A 244 -23.11 5.51 -21.75
CA GLN A 244 -23.20 6.27 -20.50
C GLN A 244 -23.16 7.80 -20.71
N GLY A 245 -23.07 8.27 -21.96
CA GLY A 245 -23.03 9.69 -22.31
C GLY A 245 -21.65 10.33 -22.16
N TYR A 246 -20.59 9.54 -21.98
CA TYR A 246 -19.23 10.05 -21.89
C TYR A 246 -18.61 10.26 -23.27
N LYS A 247 -17.75 11.26 -23.38
CA LYS A 247 -16.89 11.47 -24.55
C LYS A 247 -15.65 10.59 -24.46
N ILE A 248 -15.10 10.24 -25.62
CA ILE A 248 -13.87 9.45 -25.72
C ILE A 248 -12.71 10.37 -26.08
N GLY A 249 -11.58 10.16 -25.40
CA GLY A 249 -10.31 10.76 -25.76
C GLY A 249 -9.21 9.71 -25.80
N SER A 250 -8.08 10.06 -26.40
CA SER A 250 -6.89 9.23 -26.38
C SER A 250 -5.64 10.07 -26.17
N GLU A 251 -4.63 9.47 -25.53
CA GLU A 251 -3.34 10.10 -25.30
C GLU A 251 -2.21 9.13 -25.59
N HIS A 252 -1.06 9.66 -26.00
CA HIS A 252 0.14 8.89 -26.28
C HIS A 252 1.36 9.39 -25.47
N ALA A 253 2.35 8.52 -25.28
CA ALA A 253 3.61 8.84 -24.64
C ALA A 253 4.75 7.95 -25.12
N ASP A 254 5.89 8.58 -25.43
CA ASP A 254 7.16 7.88 -25.62
C ASP A 254 7.67 7.23 -24.31
N LYS A 255 8.67 6.35 -24.41
CA LYS A 255 9.23 5.62 -23.25
C LYS A 255 9.75 6.55 -22.14
N ARG A 256 10.20 7.76 -22.46
CA ARG A 256 10.71 8.74 -21.47
C ARG A 256 9.54 9.45 -20.77
N ARG A 257 8.53 9.89 -21.51
CA ARG A 257 7.34 10.58 -21.02
C ARG A 257 6.48 9.67 -20.16
N PHE A 258 6.34 8.41 -20.56
CA PHE A 258 5.62 7.40 -19.79
C PHE A 258 6.22 7.21 -18.38
N ARG A 259 7.56 7.17 -18.25
CA ARG A 259 8.25 7.04 -16.94
C ARG A 259 7.97 8.18 -15.98
N THR A 260 7.66 9.36 -16.51
CA THR A 260 7.32 10.56 -15.73
C THR A 260 5.83 10.84 -15.72
N SER A 261 4.99 9.90 -16.18
CA SER A 261 3.53 10.05 -16.31
C SER A 261 3.10 11.29 -17.10
N SER A 262 3.94 11.76 -18.02
CA SER A 262 3.63 12.85 -18.95
C SER A 262 2.99 12.24 -20.20
N TRP A 263 1.85 12.78 -20.63
CA TRP A 263 1.12 12.30 -21.79
C TRP A 263 0.82 13.45 -22.74
N ARG A 264 0.67 13.14 -24.02
CA ARG A 264 0.21 14.09 -25.05
C ARG A 264 -1.13 13.61 -25.59
N SER A 265 -2.07 14.53 -25.76
CA SER A 265 -3.36 14.19 -26.36
C SER A 265 -3.20 13.86 -27.85
N CYS A 266 -3.86 12.81 -28.30
CA CYS A 266 -4.07 12.60 -29.73
C CYS A 266 -5.04 13.67 -30.27
N THR A 267 -5.31 13.64 -31.56
CA THR A 267 -6.34 14.47 -32.21
C THR A 267 -7.69 14.34 -31.47
N PRO A 268 -8.35 15.45 -31.11
CA PRO A 268 -9.65 15.42 -30.43
C PRO A 268 -10.70 14.65 -31.22
N ILE A 269 -11.49 13.84 -30.51
CA ILE A 269 -12.57 13.04 -31.10
C ILE A 269 -13.90 13.78 -30.86
N ASP A 270 -14.38 14.50 -31.87
CA ASP A 270 -15.62 15.28 -31.81
C ASP A 270 -16.81 14.53 -32.43
N SER A 271 -17.01 13.27 -32.04
CA SER A 271 -18.19 12.48 -32.41
C SER A 271 -18.61 11.58 -31.25
N ASN A 272 -19.93 11.36 -31.14
CA ASN A 272 -20.52 10.37 -30.23
C ASN A 272 -20.94 9.10 -30.97
N ASN A 273 -20.70 9.03 -32.29
CA ASN A 273 -20.96 7.85 -33.08
C ASN A 273 -19.81 6.86 -32.89
N SER A 274 -20.15 5.64 -32.45
CA SER A 274 -19.17 4.58 -32.21
C SER A 274 -18.25 4.35 -33.41
N LYS A 275 -18.76 4.37 -34.65
CA LYS A 275 -17.92 4.15 -35.84
C LYS A 275 -16.83 5.21 -36.01
N ASP A 276 -17.18 6.47 -35.82
CA ASP A 276 -16.25 7.59 -36.00
C ASP A 276 -15.21 7.63 -34.88
N VAL A 277 -15.64 7.32 -33.65
CA VAL A 277 -14.77 7.22 -32.47
C VAL A 277 -13.75 6.09 -32.66
N MET A 278 -14.19 4.94 -33.15
CA MET A 278 -13.31 3.79 -33.39
C MET A 278 -12.31 4.09 -34.51
N ALA A 279 -12.74 4.73 -35.60
CA ALA A 279 -11.84 5.17 -36.66
C ALA A 279 -10.78 6.17 -36.17
N ALA A 280 -11.15 7.11 -35.30
CA ALA A 280 -10.22 8.06 -34.71
C ALA A 280 -9.24 7.41 -33.72
N LEU A 281 -9.68 6.41 -32.95
CA LEU A 281 -8.81 5.63 -32.08
C LEU A 281 -7.83 4.77 -32.89
N GLU A 282 -8.28 4.12 -33.97
CA GLU A 282 -7.40 3.40 -34.89
C GLU A 282 -6.37 4.33 -35.53
N ALA A 283 -6.77 5.53 -35.92
CA ALA A 283 -5.85 6.54 -36.43
C ALA A 283 -4.78 6.92 -35.40
N CYS A 284 -5.15 7.17 -34.13
CA CYS A 284 -4.15 7.47 -33.09
C CYS A 284 -3.19 6.29 -32.84
N LEU A 285 -3.70 5.05 -32.82
CA LEU A 285 -2.86 3.86 -32.65
C LEU A 285 -1.88 3.67 -33.82
N GLN A 286 -2.33 3.92 -35.04
CA GLN A 286 -1.49 3.83 -36.23
C GLN A 286 -0.46 4.95 -36.31
N GLU A 287 -0.83 6.19 -35.96
CA GLU A 287 0.06 7.34 -35.97
C GLU A 287 1.19 7.21 -34.95
N HIS A 288 0.90 6.59 -33.79
CA HIS A 288 1.84 6.45 -32.68
C HIS A 288 2.29 5.00 -32.45
N GLN A 289 2.53 4.25 -33.54
CA GLN A 289 3.10 2.89 -33.44
C GLN A 289 4.45 2.90 -32.71
N GLY A 290 4.59 1.99 -31.74
CA GLY A 290 5.81 1.92 -30.91
C GLY A 290 5.83 2.86 -29.69
N GLU A 291 4.75 3.59 -29.44
CA GLU A 291 4.54 4.39 -28.23
C GLU A 291 3.46 3.79 -27.32
N TYR A 292 3.37 4.27 -26.08
CA TYR A 292 2.23 3.96 -25.21
C TYR A 292 1.03 4.77 -25.67
N VAL A 293 -0.13 4.13 -25.86
CA VAL A 293 -1.40 4.83 -26.12
C VAL A 293 -2.42 4.41 -25.07
N ARG A 294 -3.17 5.37 -24.54
CA ARG A 294 -4.24 5.14 -23.58
C ARG A 294 -5.57 5.71 -24.04
N LEU A 295 -6.64 4.99 -23.72
CA LEU A 295 -8.04 5.37 -23.88
C LEU A 295 -8.50 6.15 -22.65
N LEU A 296 -9.28 7.21 -22.86
CA LEU A 296 -9.90 8.03 -21.83
C LEU A 296 -11.41 8.08 -22.01
N GLY A 297 -12.15 7.95 -20.91
CA GLY A 297 -13.56 8.36 -20.82
C GLY A 297 -13.64 9.71 -20.14
N ILE A 298 -14.34 10.67 -20.74
CA ILE A 298 -14.46 12.05 -20.28
C ILE A 298 -15.93 12.35 -20.03
N ASP A 299 -16.25 12.77 -18.82
CA ASP A 299 -17.58 13.26 -18.47
C ASP A 299 -17.70 14.73 -18.92
N PRO A 300 -18.52 15.03 -19.96
CA PRO A 300 -18.64 16.39 -20.48
C PRO A 300 -19.38 17.32 -19.51
N GLN A 301 -20.20 16.79 -18.61
CA GLN A 301 -20.93 17.58 -17.62
C GLN A 301 -20.04 17.93 -16.43
N ALA A 302 -19.33 16.95 -15.88
CA ALA A 302 -18.43 17.14 -14.75
C ALA A 302 -17.03 17.63 -15.14
N LYS A 303 -16.75 17.80 -16.45
CA LYS A 303 -15.47 18.22 -17.03
C LYS A 303 -14.25 17.47 -16.44
N ARG A 304 -14.39 16.16 -16.24
CA ARG A 304 -13.36 15.31 -15.63
C ARG A 304 -13.20 13.99 -16.37
N ARG A 305 -12.08 13.31 -16.14
CA ARG A 305 -11.86 11.95 -16.63
C ARG A 305 -12.55 10.95 -15.70
N VAL A 306 -13.25 9.99 -16.27
CA VAL A 306 -13.97 8.92 -15.57
C VAL A 306 -13.38 7.54 -15.84
N PHE A 307 -12.53 7.42 -16.87
CA PHE A 307 -11.90 6.16 -17.26
C PHE A 307 -10.53 6.45 -17.88
N GLU A 308 -9.52 5.63 -17.56
CA GLU A 308 -8.21 5.63 -18.20
C GLU A 308 -7.69 4.19 -18.34
N GLU A 309 -7.31 3.75 -19.54
CA GLU A 309 -6.72 2.42 -19.78
C GLU A 309 -5.64 2.48 -20.85
N ILE A 310 -4.47 1.87 -20.62
CA ILE A 310 -3.44 1.75 -21.65
C ILE A 310 -3.86 0.67 -22.65
N ILE A 311 -4.07 1.06 -23.90
CA ILE A 311 -4.52 0.21 -25.00
C ILE A 311 -3.38 -0.19 -25.96
N GLN A 312 -2.22 0.46 -25.87
CA GLN A 312 -1.02 0.12 -26.64
C GLN A 312 0.24 0.29 -25.81
N ARG A 313 1.20 -0.62 -26.00
CA ARG A 313 2.57 -0.50 -25.47
C ARG A 313 3.59 -0.61 -26.62
N PRO A 314 4.78 -0.02 -26.49
CA PRO A 314 5.85 -0.08 -27.49
C PRO A 314 6.25 -1.47 -27.97
N ASP A 315 6.03 -2.49 -27.12
CA ASP A 315 6.52 -3.85 -27.34
C ASP A 315 5.41 -4.83 -27.80
N GLY A 316 4.19 -4.34 -28.11
CA GLY A 316 3.04 -5.14 -28.55
C GLY A 316 1.83 -5.18 -27.58
N ILE A 317 0.69 -5.70 -28.05
CA ILE A 317 -0.69 -5.60 -27.46
C ILE A 317 -0.77 -5.98 -25.97
N VAL A 318 -1.57 -5.21 -25.23
CA VAL A 318 -1.82 -5.30 -23.78
C VAL A 318 -2.66 -6.54 -23.41
N GLN A 319 -2.15 -7.39 -22.51
CA GLN A 319 -2.98 -8.36 -21.77
C GLN A 319 -3.63 -7.67 -20.56
N LYS A 320 -4.94 -7.89 -20.40
CA LYS A 320 -5.84 -7.19 -19.47
C LYS A 320 -5.49 -7.33 -17.99
N SER A 321 -5.69 -6.23 -17.26
CA SER A 321 -6.03 -6.18 -15.84
C SER A 321 -7.55 -6.01 -15.70
N SER A 322 -8.25 -6.98 -15.11
CA SER A 322 -9.66 -6.85 -14.75
C SER A 322 -9.82 -5.97 -13.51
N ASN A 323 -10.65 -4.92 -13.59
CA ASN A 323 -11.15 -4.26 -12.39
C ASN A 323 -12.67 -4.15 -12.43
N ALA A 324 -13.24 -4.45 -11.26
CA ALA A 324 -14.62 -4.81 -11.02
C ALA A 324 -15.57 -3.60 -11.06
N GLN A 325 -16.81 -3.91 -11.43
CA GLN A 325 -17.99 -3.07 -11.32
C GLN A 325 -18.18 -2.56 -9.89
N VAL A 326 -18.43 -1.26 -9.73
CA VAL A 326 -18.95 -0.67 -8.50
C VAL A 326 -20.37 -0.16 -8.77
N SER A 327 -21.34 -0.85 -8.18
CA SER A 327 -22.72 -0.38 -8.04
C SER A 327 -22.78 0.75 -7.00
N ALA A 328 -23.53 1.82 -7.27
CA ALA A 328 -23.82 2.90 -6.32
C ALA A 328 -25.33 3.01 -6.06
N PRO A 329 -25.79 3.30 -4.82
CA PRO A 329 -27.18 3.67 -4.56
C PRO A 329 -27.40 5.18 -4.68
N ALA A 330 -28.62 5.54 -5.06
CA ALA A 330 -29.10 6.90 -5.30
C ALA A 330 -29.45 7.65 -3.99
N PHE A 331 -29.14 8.95 -3.91
CA PHE A 331 -29.84 9.89 -3.04
C PHE A 331 -29.98 11.28 -3.69
N ARG A 332 -31.19 11.84 -3.54
CA ARG A 332 -31.66 13.16 -4.01
C ARG A 332 -30.98 14.31 -3.26
N ALA A 333 -30.76 15.40 -4.01
CA ALA A 333 -30.31 16.70 -3.50
C ALA A 333 -31.44 17.57 -2.96
N SER A 334 -31.11 18.45 -2.02
CA SER A 334 -31.84 19.69 -1.73
C SER A 334 -30.84 20.73 -1.20
N ALA A 335 -30.76 21.89 -1.86
CA ALA A 335 -29.99 23.07 -1.43
C ALA A 335 -30.91 24.04 -0.66
N PRO A 336 -30.34 24.98 0.12
CA PRO A 336 -30.35 26.38 -0.33
C PRO A 336 -29.08 27.20 -0.01
N SER A 337 -29.00 28.37 -0.65
CA SER A 337 -27.89 29.33 -0.81
C SER A 337 -27.80 30.41 0.31
N PRO A 338 -27.04 31.53 0.19
CA PRO A 338 -25.93 31.83 1.09
C PRO A 338 -26.12 33.10 1.93
N ALA A 339 -25.34 33.25 3.00
CA ALA A 339 -25.18 34.51 3.71
C ALA A 339 -23.68 34.84 3.90
N SER A 340 -23.32 36.02 3.43
CA SER A 340 -22.01 36.67 3.46
C SER A 340 -21.77 37.42 4.78
N ALA A 341 -20.55 37.32 5.36
CA ALA A 341 -19.67 38.45 5.72
C ALA A 341 -18.58 38.12 6.77
N SER A 342 -17.38 38.65 6.50
CA SER A 342 -16.33 39.17 7.41
C SER A 342 -15.54 38.24 8.35
N VAL A 343 -14.45 37.61 7.85
CA VAL A 343 -13.31 37.14 8.70
C VAL A 343 -11.93 37.29 7.99
N ALA A 344 -11.80 38.11 6.94
CA ALA A 344 -10.67 38.04 6.01
C ALA A 344 -9.35 38.72 6.44
N SER A 345 -9.20 39.28 7.66
CA SER A 345 -8.03 40.14 7.96
C SER A 345 -7.00 39.59 8.95
N SER A 346 -7.18 38.41 9.55
CA SER A 346 -6.23 37.86 10.54
C SER A 346 -5.37 36.68 10.06
N MET A 347 -5.71 36.04 8.93
CA MET A 347 -4.95 34.90 8.37
C MET A 347 -3.77 35.33 7.48
N SER A 348 -3.78 36.56 6.95
CA SER A 348 -2.79 36.98 5.94
C SER A 348 -1.41 37.29 6.54
N SER A 349 -1.31 37.71 7.80
CA SER A 349 -0.04 38.06 8.43
C SER A 349 0.82 36.83 8.75
N SER A 350 0.27 35.81 9.42
CA SER A 350 1.02 34.61 9.80
C SER A 350 1.44 33.77 8.59
N LEU A 351 0.59 33.71 7.55
CA LEU A 351 0.90 33.02 6.30
C LEU A 351 2.01 33.73 5.52
N SER A 352 2.02 35.07 5.54
CA SER A 352 3.06 35.87 4.88
C SER A 352 4.45 35.69 5.51
N GLU A 353 4.53 35.58 6.84
CA GLU A 353 5.79 35.33 7.57
C GLU A 353 6.34 33.95 7.21
N GLN A 354 5.49 32.93 7.17
CA GLN A 354 5.89 31.56 6.85
C GLN A 354 6.36 31.41 5.40
N ILE A 355 5.66 32.03 4.45
CA ILE A 355 6.07 32.07 3.04
C ILE A 355 7.41 32.80 2.91
N SER A 356 7.60 33.91 3.63
CA SER A 356 8.87 34.66 3.66
C SER A 356 10.03 33.78 4.14
N GLN A 357 9.82 33.02 5.22
CA GLN A 357 10.83 32.13 5.79
C GLN A 357 11.21 30.99 4.84
N LEU A 358 10.24 30.38 4.16
CA LEU A 358 10.48 29.32 3.18
C LEU A 358 11.24 29.83 1.95
N LEU A 359 10.86 31.00 1.43
CA LEU A 359 11.55 31.63 0.30
C LEU A 359 12.98 32.05 0.68
N ALA A 360 13.20 32.56 1.89
CA ALA A 360 14.53 32.90 2.40
C ALA A 360 15.46 31.68 2.53
N GLN A 361 14.90 30.50 2.77
CA GLN A 361 15.63 29.22 2.78
C GLN A 361 15.86 28.66 1.36
N GLY A 362 15.42 29.36 0.31
CA GLY A 362 15.54 28.92 -1.08
C GLY A 362 14.57 27.80 -1.46
N CYS A 363 13.50 27.59 -0.69
CA CYS A 363 12.48 26.59 -0.99
C CYS A 363 11.48 27.14 -2.02
N LYS A 364 10.96 26.26 -2.89
CA LYS A 364 9.79 26.54 -3.73
C LYS A 364 8.51 26.27 -2.95
N ILE A 365 7.43 26.98 -3.29
CA ILE A 365 6.11 26.80 -2.70
C ILE A 365 5.22 26.00 -3.65
N GLY A 366 4.58 24.96 -3.13
CA GLY A 366 3.54 24.20 -3.81
C GLY A 366 2.23 24.24 -3.03
N LEU A 367 1.13 23.99 -3.72
CA LEU A 367 -0.20 23.90 -3.12
C LEU A 367 -0.84 22.57 -3.48
N GLU A 368 -1.66 22.04 -2.58
CA GLU A 368 -2.42 20.83 -2.81
C GLU A 368 -3.82 20.97 -2.21
N SER A 369 -4.83 20.41 -2.86
CA SER A 369 -6.21 20.33 -2.36
C SER A 369 -6.66 18.89 -2.19
N ALA A 370 -7.60 18.65 -1.27
CA ALA A 370 -8.25 17.36 -1.12
C ALA A 370 -9.70 17.52 -0.66
N ASP A 371 -10.62 16.85 -1.38
CA ASP A 371 -11.96 16.63 -0.88
C ASP A 371 -11.96 15.72 0.37
N LYS A 372 -13.09 15.65 1.08
CA LYS A 372 -13.22 14.88 2.33
C LYS A 372 -12.91 13.38 2.17
N ARG A 373 -13.09 12.81 0.99
CA ARG A 373 -12.78 11.40 0.71
C ARG A 373 -11.29 11.22 0.49
N ARG A 374 -10.66 12.07 -0.33
CA ARG A 374 -9.23 12.08 -0.63
C ARG A 374 -8.38 12.35 0.61
N PHE A 375 -8.81 13.29 1.44
CA PHE A 375 -8.16 13.58 2.72
C PHE A 375 -8.11 12.37 3.66
N ARG A 376 -9.18 11.55 3.70
CA ARG A 376 -9.24 10.32 4.52
C ARG A 376 -8.25 9.24 4.07
N THR A 377 -7.89 9.22 2.79
CA THR A 377 -6.93 8.27 2.23
C THR A 377 -5.55 8.91 1.98
N SER A 378 -5.30 10.10 2.53
CA SER A 378 -4.06 10.88 2.32
C SER A 378 -3.73 11.12 0.84
N SER A 379 -4.73 11.15 -0.03
CA SER A 379 -4.60 11.50 -1.44
C SER A 379 -4.83 13.00 -1.61
N TRP A 380 -4.01 13.66 -2.43
CA TRP A 380 -4.06 15.10 -2.65
C TRP A 380 -3.95 15.40 -4.13
N ASN A 381 -4.68 16.42 -4.60
CA ASN A 381 -4.56 16.96 -5.95
C ASN A 381 -3.51 18.07 -5.92
N SER A 382 -2.50 17.97 -6.78
CA SER A 382 -1.49 19.02 -6.93
C SER A 382 -2.08 20.26 -7.56
N GLY A 383 -1.88 21.40 -6.90
CA GLY A 383 -2.22 22.73 -7.38
C GLY A 383 -1.19 23.30 -8.35
N PRO A 384 -1.38 24.55 -8.81
CA PRO A 384 -0.50 25.19 -9.77
C PRO A 384 0.91 25.39 -9.21
N SER A 385 1.91 25.31 -10.10
CA SER A 385 3.29 25.61 -9.74
C SER A 385 3.48 27.11 -9.53
N ILE A 386 3.87 27.51 -8.33
CA ILE A 386 4.19 28.90 -8.01
C ILE A 386 5.67 29.16 -8.30
N GLU A 387 5.95 29.97 -9.32
CA GLU A 387 7.33 30.28 -9.75
C GLU A 387 7.83 31.63 -9.23
N SER A 388 6.97 32.45 -8.60
CA SER A 388 7.39 33.74 -8.02
C SER A 388 8.15 33.55 -6.72
N THR A 389 9.17 34.39 -6.51
CA THR A 389 9.95 34.49 -5.26
C THR A 389 9.58 35.71 -4.42
N ARG A 390 8.62 36.52 -4.89
CA ARG A 390 8.11 37.67 -4.14
C ARG A 390 6.95 37.23 -3.27
N VAL A 391 7.08 37.43 -1.95
CA VAL A 391 6.10 37.01 -0.94
C VAL A 391 4.68 37.48 -1.28
N ALA A 392 4.51 38.75 -1.68
CA ALA A 392 3.20 39.30 -2.03
C ALA A 392 2.52 38.56 -3.20
N ASP A 393 3.29 38.20 -4.23
CA ASP A 393 2.76 37.51 -5.42
C ASP A 393 2.42 36.04 -5.08
N VAL A 394 3.19 35.42 -4.17
CA VAL A 394 2.93 34.06 -3.67
C VAL A 394 1.69 34.05 -2.79
N VAL A 395 1.56 34.98 -1.85
CA VAL A 395 0.38 35.11 -0.98
C VAL A 395 -0.89 35.30 -1.83
N ALA A 396 -0.87 36.18 -2.83
CA ALA A 396 -2.01 36.39 -3.72
C ALA A 396 -2.41 35.10 -4.48
N GLN A 397 -1.44 34.29 -4.93
CA GLN A 397 -1.71 33.01 -5.58
C GLN A 397 -2.25 31.95 -4.62
N VAL A 398 -1.76 31.94 -3.38
CA VAL A 398 -2.27 31.06 -2.33
C VAL A 398 -3.72 31.42 -1.99
N GLU A 399 -4.01 32.70 -1.78
CA GLU A 399 -5.37 33.18 -1.51
C GLU A 399 -6.34 32.89 -2.66
N ALA A 400 -5.90 33.06 -3.91
CA ALA A 400 -6.69 32.70 -5.08
C ALA A 400 -7.00 31.19 -5.12
N PHE A 401 -6.00 30.34 -4.86
CA PHE A 401 -6.17 28.88 -4.84
C PHE A 401 -7.09 28.41 -3.70
N VAL A 402 -6.95 29.00 -2.52
CA VAL A 402 -7.80 28.78 -1.35
C VAL A 402 -9.25 29.15 -1.68
N SER A 403 -9.47 30.30 -2.32
CA SER A 403 -10.79 30.73 -2.76
C SER A 403 -11.40 29.81 -3.83
N GLU A 404 -10.60 29.31 -4.77
CA GLU A 404 -11.06 28.39 -5.82
C GLU A 404 -11.49 27.03 -5.24
N HIS A 405 -10.85 26.60 -4.16
CA HIS A 405 -11.11 25.32 -3.48
C HIS A 405 -11.92 25.50 -2.19
N SER A 406 -12.83 26.49 -2.15
CA SER A 406 -13.68 26.73 -0.98
C SER A 406 -14.49 25.47 -0.63
N GLY A 407 -14.31 24.91 0.57
CA GLY A 407 -14.95 23.67 0.99
C GLY A 407 -14.08 22.41 0.88
N GLU A 408 -12.83 22.53 0.43
CA GLU A 408 -11.83 21.45 0.46
C GLU A 408 -10.75 21.69 1.53
N TYR A 409 -9.98 20.65 1.84
CA TYR A 409 -8.73 20.81 2.57
C TYR A 409 -7.68 21.37 1.61
N VAL A 410 -7.06 22.49 1.97
CA VAL A 410 -5.93 23.05 1.20
C VAL A 410 -4.68 23.02 2.07
N ARG A 411 -3.56 22.59 1.50
CA ARG A 411 -2.27 22.61 2.18
C ARG A 411 -1.18 23.29 1.36
N LEU A 412 -0.29 23.95 2.08
CA LEU A 412 0.95 24.55 1.57
C LEU A 412 2.09 23.56 1.73
N ILE A 413 2.94 23.47 0.71
CA ILE A 413 4.11 22.60 0.66
C ILE A 413 5.36 23.43 0.41
N GLY A 414 6.35 23.33 1.30
CA GLY A 414 7.70 23.82 1.05
C GLY A 414 8.55 22.74 0.39
N ILE A 415 9.19 23.05 -0.75
CA ILE A 415 10.02 22.10 -1.51
C ILE A 415 11.45 22.62 -1.56
N ASP A 416 12.40 21.85 -1.03
CA ASP A 416 13.83 22.14 -1.19
C ASP A 416 14.30 21.64 -2.57
N PRO A 417 14.64 22.53 -3.52
CA PRO A 417 15.02 22.14 -4.86
C PRO A 417 16.38 21.44 -4.92
N LYS A 418 17.27 21.67 -3.93
CA LYS A 418 18.60 21.04 -3.87
C LYS A 418 18.50 19.61 -3.32
N ALA A 419 17.73 19.43 -2.25
CA ALA A 419 17.52 18.12 -1.63
C ALA A 419 16.43 17.28 -2.32
N LYS A 420 15.67 17.86 -3.25
CA LYS A 420 14.55 17.23 -3.97
C LYS A 420 13.52 16.58 -3.03
N ARG A 421 13.22 17.23 -1.92
CA ARG A 421 12.28 16.74 -0.90
C ARG A 421 11.36 17.84 -0.41
N ARG A 422 10.21 17.44 0.15
CA ARG A 422 9.31 18.34 0.86
C ARG A 422 9.87 18.61 2.25
N VAL A 423 9.88 19.87 2.66
CA VAL A 423 10.40 20.33 3.95
C VAL A 423 9.29 20.83 4.88
N VAL A 424 8.14 21.21 4.32
CA VAL A 424 6.94 21.64 5.06
C VAL A 424 5.71 21.10 4.36
N GLU A 425 4.72 20.62 5.13
CA GLU A 425 3.36 20.30 4.67
C GLU A 425 2.37 20.80 5.72
N GLU A 426 1.68 21.91 5.44
CA GLU A 426 0.76 22.55 6.40
C GLU A 426 -0.62 22.77 5.81
N ILE A 427 -1.66 22.35 6.53
CA ILE A 427 -3.05 22.56 6.12
C ILE A 427 -3.45 24.00 6.45
N ILE A 428 -3.63 24.81 5.41
CA ILE A 428 -3.99 26.23 5.49
C ILE A 428 -5.50 26.47 5.38
N GLN A 429 -6.28 25.50 4.87
CA GLN A 429 -7.75 25.56 4.85
C GLN A 429 -8.37 24.20 5.20
N ARG A 430 -9.51 24.23 5.90
CA ARG A 430 -10.41 23.08 6.06
C ARG A 430 -11.80 23.39 5.48
N PRO A 431 -12.60 22.37 5.14
CA PRO A 431 -13.96 22.55 4.63
C PRO A 431 -14.89 23.39 5.52
N ASP A 432 -14.66 23.38 6.84
CA ASP A 432 -15.51 24.05 7.84
C ASP A 432 -14.98 25.46 8.23
N GLY A 433 -13.96 25.98 7.53
CA GLY A 433 -13.35 27.29 7.79
C GLY A 433 -11.81 27.29 7.87
N PRO A 434 -11.18 28.46 8.09
CA PRO A 434 -9.72 28.58 8.22
C PRO A 434 -9.17 27.76 9.39
N ALA A 435 -7.95 27.23 9.22
CA ALA A 435 -7.29 26.42 10.25
C ALA A 435 -6.84 27.30 11.44
N PRO A 436 -6.99 26.85 12.71
CA PRO A 436 -6.53 27.62 13.85
C PRO A 436 -4.99 27.71 13.88
N SER A 437 -4.46 28.92 14.01
CA SER A 437 -3.02 29.23 14.14
C SER A 437 -2.47 28.79 15.51
N ALA A 438 -1.30 28.17 15.54
CA ALA A 438 -0.57 27.84 16.76
C ALA A 438 -0.05 29.10 17.47
N PRO A 439 0.01 29.16 18.82
CA PRO A 439 0.52 30.33 19.54
C PRO A 439 2.05 30.45 19.38
N GLN A 440 2.52 31.62 18.94
CA GLN A 440 3.94 32.01 18.94
C GLN A 440 4.42 32.29 20.37
N SER A 441 5.45 31.57 20.85
CA SER A 441 6.09 31.82 22.14
C SER A 441 7.27 32.79 22.00
N THR A 442 7.11 33.99 22.54
CA THR A 442 8.19 34.97 22.75
C THR A 442 9.02 34.61 23.98
N ILE A 443 10.34 34.46 23.83
CA ILE A 443 11.28 34.21 24.93
C ILE A 443 11.78 35.54 25.49
N ALA A 444 11.71 35.71 26.82
CA ALA A 444 12.57 36.62 27.58
C ALA A 444 13.00 35.95 28.91
N PRO A 445 14.22 36.23 29.44
CA PRO A 445 14.94 35.31 30.32
C PRO A 445 15.02 35.80 31.79
N THR A 446 14.93 34.89 32.77
CA THR A 446 15.49 35.14 34.12
C THR A 446 15.78 33.86 34.94
N ALA A 447 17.07 33.69 35.27
CA ALA A 447 17.70 33.38 36.56
C ALA A 447 17.35 32.12 37.42
N ARG A 448 18.45 31.41 37.75
CA ARG A 448 18.69 30.42 38.84
C ARG A 448 18.72 31.09 40.24
N PRO A 449 18.58 30.38 41.40
CA PRO A 449 19.63 29.48 41.97
C PRO A 449 19.12 28.25 42.82
N VAL A 450 19.81 27.09 42.80
CA VAL A 450 20.75 26.46 43.80
C VAL A 450 20.14 25.53 44.89
N ALA A 451 20.48 24.23 44.76
CA ALA A 451 20.81 23.12 45.69
C ALA A 451 20.15 22.91 47.08
N SER A 452 19.66 21.67 47.34
CA SER A 452 20.27 20.65 48.26
C SER A 452 19.33 19.44 48.52
N GLN A 453 19.86 18.22 48.45
CA GLN A 453 19.30 16.93 48.96
C GLN A 453 20.06 16.52 50.27
N PRO A 454 19.78 15.42 51.01
CA PRO A 454 18.91 14.24 50.74
C PRO A 454 18.06 13.71 51.94
N ALA A 455 17.08 12.83 51.68
CA ALA A 455 16.70 11.71 52.58
C ALA A 455 15.76 10.71 51.88
N ALA A 456 15.95 9.43 52.17
CA ALA A 456 15.26 8.29 51.59
C ALA A 456 13.91 7.98 52.28
N SER A 457 12.91 7.55 51.50
CA SER A 457 11.87 6.62 51.94
C SER A 457 11.20 5.92 50.75
N VAL A 458 10.93 4.64 50.94
CA VAL A 458 10.25 3.74 50.01
C VAL A 458 8.74 4.00 50.11
N SER A 459 8.08 4.34 49.00
CA SER A 459 6.67 4.00 48.78
C SER A 459 6.28 4.06 47.31
N SER A 460 5.47 3.08 46.93
CA SER A 460 4.80 2.91 45.65
C SER A 460 3.76 3.99 45.39
N SER A 461 3.87 4.74 44.28
CA SER A 461 2.72 5.34 43.60
C SER A 461 3.07 5.77 42.17
N ASN A 462 2.12 5.57 41.26
CA ASN A 462 2.08 6.12 39.91
C ASN A 462 2.22 7.65 39.95
N GLY A 463 3.25 8.18 39.28
CA GLY A 463 3.39 9.63 39.06
C GLY A 463 4.74 10.02 38.45
N GLY A 464 4.77 10.23 37.13
CA GLY A 464 5.57 11.26 36.44
C GLY A 464 7.05 11.49 36.77
N GLY A 465 7.80 10.47 37.22
CA GLY A 465 9.25 10.54 37.42
C GLY A 465 9.99 9.60 36.46
N VAL A 466 11.17 10.01 35.99
CA VAL A 466 12.06 9.20 35.13
C VAL A 466 12.38 7.89 35.86
N ASN A 467 11.91 6.77 35.30
CA ASN A 467 12.20 5.44 35.85
C ASN A 467 13.71 5.13 35.73
N SER A 468 14.27 4.33 36.64
CA SER A 468 15.67 3.88 36.59
C SER A 468 16.01 3.16 35.28
N GLU A 469 15.01 2.54 34.67
CA GLU A 469 15.07 1.93 33.34
C GLU A 469 15.37 2.97 32.25
N LEU A 470 14.71 4.13 32.27
CA LEU A 470 14.93 5.21 31.28
C LEU A 470 16.35 5.76 31.37
N ILE A 471 16.88 5.93 32.59
CA ILE A 471 18.27 6.36 32.81
C ILE A 471 19.25 5.35 32.21
N THR A 472 18.97 4.06 32.37
CA THR A 472 19.79 2.96 31.84
C THR A 472 19.75 2.94 30.31
N SER A 473 18.57 3.12 29.71
CA SER A 473 18.38 3.22 28.25
C SER A 473 19.15 4.41 27.66
N VAL A 474 19.06 5.59 28.29
CA VAL A 474 19.79 6.80 27.88
C VAL A 474 21.30 6.55 27.88
N ARG A 475 21.84 6.00 28.97
CA ARG A 475 23.27 5.67 29.10
C ARG A 475 23.74 4.69 28.04
N SER A 476 22.95 3.65 27.78
CA SER A 476 23.27 2.63 26.79
C SER A 476 23.35 3.22 25.37
N LEU A 477 22.40 4.07 25.01
CA LEU A 477 22.40 4.73 23.69
C LEU A 477 23.58 5.69 23.53
N LEU A 478 23.85 6.51 24.55
CA LEU A 478 24.98 7.45 24.52
C LEU A 478 26.33 6.73 24.46
N ALA A 479 26.50 5.63 25.21
CA ALA A 479 27.71 4.81 25.18
C ALA A 479 27.98 4.18 23.80
N GLN A 480 26.91 3.87 23.04
CA GLN A 480 27.00 3.38 21.67
C GLN A 480 27.23 4.50 20.64
N GLY A 481 27.31 5.76 21.07
CA GLY A 481 27.52 6.93 20.21
C GLY A 481 26.26 7.38 19.46
N TYR A 482 25.07 6.96 19.91
CA TYR A 482 23.80 7.39 19.34
C TYR A 482 23.36 8.73 19.93
N LYS A 483 22.63 9.50 19.13
CA LYS A 483 21.93 10.71 19.59
C LYS A 483 20.56 10.34 20.13
N ILE A 484 20.06 11.14 21.05
CA ILE A 484 18.73 10.95 21.63
C ILE A 484 17.84 12.11 21.20
N GLY A 485 16.63 11.79 20.78
CA GLY A 485 15.57 12.75 20.52
C GLY A 485 14.31 12.41 21.28
N THR A 486 13.34 13.31 21.24
CA THR A 486 12.04 13.14 21.89
C THR A 486 10.93 13.53 20.92
N GLU A 487 9.80 12.82 21.02
CA GLU A 487 8.61 13.12 20.23
C GLU A 487 7.36 12.99 21.12
N HIS A 488 6.33 13.78 20.83
CA HIS A 488 5.06 13.76 21.54
C HIS A 488 3.87 13.61 20.58
N ALA A 489 2.76 13.07 21.08
CA ALA A 489 1.55 12.88 20.32
C ALA A 489 0.30 12.94 21.21
N ASP A 490 -0.67 13.76 20.81
CA ASP A 490 -2.03 13.70 21.35
C ASP A 490 -2.68 12.32 21.09
N LYS A 491 -3.78 12.03 21.78
CA LYS A 491 -4.47 10.72 21.70
C LYS A 491 -4.91 10.35 20.29
N ARG A 492 -5.16 11.31 19.41
CA ARG A 492 -5.55 11.07 18.01
C ARG A 492 -4.32 10.77 17.15
N ARG A 493 -3.24 11.53 17.31
CA ARG A 493 -1.97 11.37 16.60
C ARG A 493 -1.29 10.06 16.97
N PHE A 494 -1.30 9.71 18.25
CA PHE A 494 -0.81 8.42 18.74
C PHE A 494 -1.50 7.23 18.05
N ARG A 495 -2.84 7.26 17.89
CA ARG A 495 -3.62 6.22 17.19
C ARG A 495 -3.28 6.08 15.70
N THR A 496 -2.82 7.16 15.08
CA THR A 496 -2.50 7.19 13.65
C THR A 496 -1.00 7.06 13.38
N GLY A 497 -0.19 6.85 14.43
CA GLY A 497 1.27 6.75 14.33
C GLY A 497 1.95 8.07 13.95
N SER A 498 1.24 9.20 14.04
CA SER A 498 1.79 10.54 13.80
C SER A 498 2.36 11.10 15.10
N TRP A 499 3.56 11.67 15.05
CA TRP A 499 4.24 12.23 16.21
C TRP A 499 4.84 13.60 15.83
N HIS A 500 4.90 14.51 16.79
CA HIS A 500 5.64 15.77 16.66
C HIS A 500 6.99 15.63 17.36
N SER A 501 8.05 16.14 16.76
CA SER A 501 9.35 16.19 17.42
C SER A 501 9.38 17.30 18.47
N CYS A 502 9.87 16.97 19.67
CA CYS A 502 10.24 17.94 20.69
C CYS A 502 11.53 18.69 20.27
N ALA A 503 11.92 19.70 21.06
CA ALA A 503 13.16 20.44 20.83
C ALA A 503 14.38 19.50 20.73
N PRO A 504 15.32 19.76 19.81
CA PRO A 504 16.48 18.90 19.60
C PRO A 504 17.37 18.87 20.84
N ILE A 505 17.81 17.67 21.23
CA ILE A 505 18.76 17.47 22.33
C ILE A 505 20.16 17.40 21.74
N GLU A 506 20.96 18.45 21.93
CA GLU A 506 22.31 18.53 21.35
C GLU A 506 23.41 17.94 22.26
N SER A 507 23.11 17.78 23.55
CA SER A 507 24.08 17.26 24.52
C SER A 507 24.23 15.74 24.45
N THR A 508 25.44 15.26 24.74
CA THR A 508 25.76 13.84 24.92
C THR A 508 26.02 13.49 26.39
N ARG A 509 25.75 14.40 27.33
CA ARG A 509 25.93 14.17 28.76
C ARG A 509 24.62 13.65 29.36
N ASP A 510 24.67 12.51 30.05
CA ASP A 510 23.52 11.86 30.69
C ASP A 510 22.59 12.85 31.39
N SER A 511 23.15 13.68 32.27
CA SER A 511 22.38 14.61 33.11
C SER A 511 21.60 15.65 32.30
N GLU A 512 22.16 16.12 31.18
CA GLU A 512 21.53 17.13 30.33
C GLU A 512 20.48 16.51 29.42
N VAL A 513 20.74 15.29 28.92
CA VAL A 513 19.76 14.53 28.13
C VAL A 513 18.54 14.15 28.98
N ILE A 514 18.77 13.68 30.21
CA ILE A 514 17.69 13.36 31.16
C ILE A 514 16.86 14.60 31.49
N ALA A 515 17.50 15.74 31.77
CA ALA A 515 16.79 16.98 32.03
C ALA A 515 15.95 17.45 30.83
N ALA A 516 16.42 17.23 29.60
CA ALA A 516 15.66 17.55 28.39
C ALA A 516 14.46 16.60 28.17
N LEU A 517 14.63 15.31 28.47
CA LEU A 517 13.55 14.31 28.46
C LEU A 517 12.46 14.69 29.47
N GLU A 518 12.84 15.04 30.70
CA GLU A 518 11.95 15.52 31.76
C GLU A 518 11.22 16.80 31.35
N GLY A 519 11.93 17.73 30.69
CA GLY A 519 11.35 18.96 30.16
C GLY A 519 10.22 18.69 29.17
N CYS A 520 10.48 17.87 28.14
CA CYS A 520 9.48 17.50 27.12
C CYS A 520 8.31 16.70 27.74
N MET A 521 8.58 15.81 28.69
CA MET A 521 7.54 15.09 29.44
C MET A 521 6.62 16.05 30.20
N LYS A 522 7.19 17.01 30.92
CA LYS A 522 6.43 18.01 31.68
C LYS A 522 5.63 18.95 30.79
N GLU A 523 6.24 19.42 29.70
CA GLU A 523 5.59 20.30 28.71
C GLU A 523 4.38 19.62 28.07
N HIS A 524 4.48 18.31 27.83
CA HIS A 524 3.44 17.51 27.18
C HIS A 524 2.76 16.50 28.12
N SER A 525 2.58 16.86 29.40
CA SER A 525 2.04 15.99 30.46
C SER A 525 0.68 15.31 30.15
N GLY A 526 -0.12 15.89 29.25
CA GLY A 526 -1.40 15.34 28.78
C GLY A 526 -1.33 14.55 27.47
N GLU A 527 -0.14 14.20 27.00
CA GLU A 527 0.11 13.51 25.73
C GLU A 527 1.02 12.28 25.90
N TYR A 528 1.09 11.47 24.84
CA TYR A 528 2.10 10.41 24.76
C TYR A 528 3.44 11.06 24.44
N VAL A 529 4.49 10.72 25.18
CA VAL A 529 5.86 11.16 24.87
C VAL A 529 6.72 9.91 24.68
N ARG A 530 7.55 9.91 23.65
CA ARG A 530 8.52 8.86 23.37
C ARG A 530 9.94 9.40 23.23
N MET A 531 10.89 8.62 23.69
CA MET A 531 12.32 8.79 23.41
C MET A 531 12.66 8.05 22.12
N ILE A 532 13.53 8.64 21.30
CA ILE A 532 14.06 8.02 20.09
C ILE A 532 15.60 7.98 20.15
N GLY A 533 16.18 6.83 19.85
CA GLY A 533 17.62 6.66 19.61
C GLY A 533 17.92 6.83 18.12
N ILE A 534 18.92 7.63 17.78
CA ILE A 534 19.26 7.99 16.40
C ILE A 534 20.73 7.65 16.15
N ASP A 535 20.99 6.82 15.15
CA ASP A 535 22.35 6.58 14.65
C ASP A 535 22.76 7.73 13.73
N PRO A 536 23.70 8.61 14.14
CA PRO A 536 24.10 9.75 13.33
C PRO A 536 24.88 9.35 12.07
N LYS A 537 25.50 8.17 12.04
CA LYS A 537 26.27 7.67 10.87
C LYS A 537 25.33 7.06 9.84
N ALA A 538 24.45 6.15 10.28
CA ALA A 538 23.50 5.49 9.39
C ALA A 538 22.24 6.34 9.08
N LYS A 539 22.07 7.49 9.76
CA LYS A 539 20.93 8.40 9.63
C LYS A 539 19.58 7.69 9.78
N ARG A 540 19.48 6.75 10.72
CA ARG A 540 18.27 5.96 11.01
C ARG A 540 17.96 5.95 12.49
N ARG A 541 16.70 5.67 12.82
CA ARG A 541 16.29 5.39 14.19
C ARG A 541 16.73 3.98 14.57
N VAL A 542 17.27 3.83 15.78
CA VAL A 542 17.72 2.55 16.34
C VAL A 542 16.87 2.11 17.53
N MET A 543 16.10 3.03 18.11
CA MET A 543 15.23 2.75 19.25
C MET A 543 14.07 3.74 19.29
N GLU A 544 12.88 3.28 19.71
CA GLU A 544 11.73 4.12 20.02
C GLU A 544 11.06 3.56 21.29
N GLU A 545 10.95 4.37 22.34
CA GLU A 545 10.43 3.95 23.64
C GLU A 545 9.43 4.97 24.17
N ILE A 546 8.21 4.56 24.53
CA ILE A 546 7.21 5.46 25.13
C ILE A 546 7.58 5.69 26.59
N ILE A 547 7.94 6.93 26.92
CA ILE A 547 8.40 7.36 28.24
C ILE A 547 7.30 8.07 29.05
N GLN A 548 6.21 8.49 28.40
CA GLN A 548 5.03 9.09 29.04
C GLN A 548 3.75 8.66 28.32
N LYS A 549 2.69 8.44 29.10
CA LYS A 549 1.32 8.25 28.60
C LYS A 549 0.42 9.30 29.26
N PRO A 550 -0.60 9.80 28.55
CA PRO A 550 -1.60 10.67 29.16
C PRO A 550 -2.38 9.89 30.22
N ASN A 551 -2.68 10.54 31.34
CA ASN A 551 -3.49 9.97 32.43
C ASN A 551 -4.91 9.58 32.01
#